data_AF-A0A0D3IHX3-F1
#
_entry.id   AF-A0A0D3IHX3-F1
#
_cell.length_a   1.000
_cell.length_b   1.000
_cell.length_c   1.000
_cell.angle_alpha   90.00
_cell.angle_beta   90.00
_cell.angle_gamma   90.00
#
_symmetry.space_group_name_H-M   'P 1'
#
loop_
_entity.id
_entity.type
_entity.pdbx_description
1 polymer ?
#
loop_
_entity_poly.entity_id
_entity_poly.type
_entity_poly.pdbx_seq_one_letter_code
_entity_poly.pdbx_strand_id
1 'polypeptide(L)'
;MGVTGFSALLKHAAVPTPLTQFAGKRLAVDGNVWLHRGTYSCALQLVSGEATSGHIRYCRKLAELLVSANCRVLVVFDGRPLPGGRRGGRADAPTVARGWMHQAHALPRVLFKLDRVNGLAMLVERTN
;
A
#
# COMPACT_ATOMS: atom_id res chain seq x y z
N MET A 1 -13.57 -2.50 -5.29
CA MET A 1 -14.44 -1.31 -5.40
C MET A 1 -15.21 -1.18 -4.10
N GLY A 2 -15.28 0.02 -3.53
CA GLY A 2 -15.91 0.29 -2.23
C GLY A 2 -17.44 0.42 -2.29
N VAL A 3 -18.03 1.00 -1.25
CA VAL A 3 -19.47 1.24 -1.17
C VAL A 3 -19.89 2.30 -2.20
N THR A 4 -20.71 1.91 -3.16
CA THR A 4 -21.21 2.79 -4.23
C THR A 4 -22.00 3.97 -3.66
N GLY A 5 -21.74 5.19 -4.15
CA GLY A 5 -22.44 6.40 -3.72
C GLY A 5 -22.00 6.98 -2.36
N PHE A 6 -21.11 6.29 -1.62
CA PHE A 6 -20.70 6.72 -0.28
C PHE A 6 -19.98 8.08 -0.26
N SER A 7 -19.19 8.38 -1.28
CA SER A 7 -18.51 9.69 -1.39
C SER A 7 -19.48 10.85 -1.54
N ALA A 8 -20.62 10.65 -2.22
CA ALA A 8 -21.65 11.67 -2.36
C ALA A 8 -22.36 11.95 -1.02
N LEU A 9 -22.58 10.90 -0.23
CA LEU A 9 -23.17 11.00 1.11
C LEU A 9 -22.26 11.77 2.09
N LEU A 10 -20.94 11.56 2.01
CA LEU A 10 -19.97 12.19 2.92
C LEU A 10 -19.57 13.62 2.55
N LYS A 11 -20.07 14.20 1.45
CA LYS A 11 -19.66 15.53 0.98
C LYS A 11 -19.75 16.61 2.06
N HIS A 12 -20.81 16.58 2.88
CA HIS A 12 -21.05 17.57 3.94
C HIS A 12 -20.20 17.33 5.20
N ALA A 13 -19.68 16.12 5.39
CA ALA A 13 -18.80 15.78 6.51
C ALA A 13 -17.31 15.89 6.17
N ALA A 14 -16.96 16.01 4.88
CA ALA A 14 -15.58 16.10 4.42
C ALA A 14 -15.06 17.54 4.48
N VAL A 15 -13.91 17.74 5.16
CA VAL A 15 -13.24 19.04 5.25
C VAL A 15 -11.98 19.03 4.38
N PRO A 16 -11.88 19.89 3.35
CA PRO A 16 -10.64 20.07 2.60
C PRO A 16 -9.51 20.46 3.55
N THR A 17 -8.46 19.64 3.59
CA THR A 17 -7.38 19.80 4.56
C THR A 17 -6.03 19.80 3.84
N PRO A 18 -5.18 20.82 4.05
CA PRO A 18 -3.85 20.83 3.45
C PRO A 18 -2.97 19.74 4.05
N LEU A 19 -2.10 19.16 3.24
CA LEU A 19 -1.23 18.07 3.67
C LEU A 19 -0.28 18.47 4.81
N THR A 20 0.09 19.76 4.89
CA THR A 20 0.95 20.34 5.94
C THR A 20 0.38 20.17 7.35
N GLN A 21 -0.94 20.03 7.51
CA GLN A 21 -1.57 19.78 8.82
C GLN A 21 -1.17 18.42 9.42
N PHE A 22 -0.65 17.50 8.60
CA PHE A 22 -0.19 16.18 9.02
C PHE A 22 1.33 16.10 9.23
N ALA A 23 2.05 17.22 9.15
CA ALA A 23 3.49 17.26 9.40
C ALA A 23 3.84 16.65 10.78
N GLY A 24 4.89 15.83 10.81
CA GLY A 24 5.33 15.07 11.99
C GLY A 24 4.50 13.82 12.30
N LYS A 25 3.32 13.64 11.68
CA LYS A 25 2.44 12.49 11.92
C LYS A 25 2.84 11.27 11.10
N ARG A 26 2.30 10.11 11.49
CA ARG A 26 2.42 8.84 10.77
C ARG A 26 1.16 8.60 9.95
N LEU A 27 1.29 8.38 8.65
CA LEU A 27 0.19 8.13 7.72
C LEU A 27 0.26 6.70 7.19
N ALA A 28 -0.81 5.94 7.38
CA ALA A 28 -1.00 4.67 6.69
C ALA A 28 -1.68 4.91 5.35
N VAL A 29 -1.14 4.32 4.29
CA VAL A 29 -1.62 4.49 2.92
C VAL A 29 -1.91 3.13 2.32
N ASP A 30 -3.08 3.00 1.69
CA ASP A 30 -3.41 1.84 0.87
C ASP A 30 -2.60 1.86 -0.45
N GLY A 31 -1.64 0.95 -0.56
CA GLY A 31 -0.77 0.82 -1.73
C GLY A 31 -1.44 0.22 -2.95
N ASN A 32 -2.49 -0.58 -2.78
CA ASN A 32 -3.21 -1.19 -3.90
C ASN A 32 -3.94 -0.14 -4.73
N VAL A 33 -4.50 0.88 -4.08
CA VAL A 33 -5.09 2.03 -4.77
C VAL A 33 -4.04 2.80 -5.58
N TRP A 34 -2.84 2.98 -5.04
CA TRP A 34 -1.74 3.67 -5.76
C TRP A 34 -1.25 2.87 -6.95
N LEU A 35 -1.02 1.57 -6.79
CA LEU A 35 -0.60 0.68 -7.87
C LEU A 35 -1.63 0.66 -9.00
N HIS A 36 -2.92 0.49 -8.65
CA HIS A 36 -4.01 0.49 -9.62
C HIS A 36 -4.11 1.81 -10.40
N ARG A 37 -3.88 2.97 -9.76
CA ARG A 37 -3.82 4.25 -10.50
C ARG A 37 -2.54 4.38 -11.31
N GLY A 38 -1.43 3.86 -10.80
CA GLY A 38 -0.14 3.89 -11.47
C GLY A 38 -0.12 3.08 -12.76
N THR A 39 -0.86 1.96 -12.83
CA THR A 39 -0.93 1.11 -14.03
C THR A 39 -1.50 1.84 -15.23
N TYR A 40 -2.29 2.90 -15.04
CA TYR A 40 -2.85 3.69 -16.15
C TYR A 40 -1.75 4.35 -16.99
N SER A 41 -0.63 4.70 -16.36
CA SER A 41 0.52 5.29 -17.06
C SER A 41 1.29 4.31 -17.95
N CYS A 42 1.11 3.00 -17.74
CA CYS A 42 1.84 1.94 -18.42
C CYS A 42 0.92 0.79 -18.87
N ALA A 43 -0.36 1.07 -19.12
CA ALA A 43 -1.36 0.03 -19.37
C ALA A 43 -1.03 -0.81 -20.61
N LEU A 44 -0.55 -0.15 -21.69
CA LEU A 44 -0.15 -0.84 -22.91
C LEU A 44 1.03 -1.78 -22.69
N GLN A 45 2.06 -1.31 -21.99
CA GLN A 45 3.24 -2.13 -21.68
C GLN A 45 2.86 -3.33 -20.81
N LEU A 46 1.99 -3.13 -19.83
CA LEU A 46 1.51 -4.19 -18.96
C LEU A 46 0.73 -5.27 -19.72
N VAL A 47 -0.18 -4.90 -20.64
CA VAL A 47 -0.94 -5.88 -21.43
C VAL A 47 -0.07 -6.58 -22.47
N SER A 48 0.94 -5.89 -23.01
CA SER A 48 1.92 -6.47 -23.94
C SER A 48 2.98 -7.32 -23.26
N GLY A 49 3.01 -7.39 -21.92
CA GLY A 49 4.03 -8.12 -21.17
C GLY A 49 5.42 -7.47 -21.20
N GLU A 50 5.50 -6.20 -21.61
CA GLU A 50 6.75 -5.45 -21.65
C GLU A 50 7.16 -5.02 -20.23
N ALA A 51 8.47 -5.07 -19.96
CA ALA A 51 9.02 -4.59 -18.71
C ALA A 51 8.74 -3.08 -18.55
N THR A 52 8.03 -2.72 -17.47
CA THR A 52 7.71 -1.32 -17.18
C THR A 52 7.79 -1.02 -15.69
N SER A 53 8.24 0.18 -15.37
CA SER A 53 8.31 0.70 -14.00
C SER A 53 7.38 1.92 -13.80
N GLY A 54 6.45 2.17 -14.72
CA GLY A 54 5.58 3.36 -14.68
C GLY A 54 4.73 3.43 -13.40
N HIS A 55 4.09 2.32 -13.05
CA HIS A 55 3.31 2.19 -11.83
C HIS A 55 4.13 2.36 -10.54
N ILE A 56 5.39 1.88 -10.51
CA ILE A 56 6.31 2.07 -9.38
C ILE A 56 6.69 3.54 -9.24
N ARG A 57 7.04 4.19 -10.36
CA ARG A 57 7.41 5.62 -10.39
C ARG A 57 6.25 6.49 -9.90
N TYR A 58 5.03 6.15 -10.26
CA TYR A 58 3.82 6.80 -9.76
C TYR A 58 3.71 6.70 -8.22
N CYS A 59 3.83 5.50 -7.66
CA CYS A 59 3.78 5.29 -6.21
C CYS A 59 4.91 6.04 -5.48
N ARG A 60 6.12 6.01 -6.04
CA ARG A 60 7.28 6.73 -5.50
C ARG A 60 7.03 8.23 -5.41
N LYS A 61 6.50 8.84 -6.46
CA LYS A 61 6.20 10.29 -6.49
C LYS A 61 5.22 10.68 -5.37
N LEU A 62 4.21 9.85 -5.11
CA LEU A 62 3.25 10.11 -4.03
C LEU A 62 3.89 9.94 -2.64
N ALA A 63 4.75 8.93 -2.45
CA ALA A 63 5.50 8.77 -1.20
C ALA A 63 6.43 9.96 -0.94
N GLU A 64 7.16 10.42 -1.97
CA GLU A 64 8.05 11.59 -1.89
C GLU A 64 7.27 12.87 -1.53
N LEU A 65 6.06 13.06 -2.07
CA LEU A 65 5.19 14.19 -1.70
C LEU A 65 4.81 14.19 -0.22
N LEU A 66 4.48 13.02 0.34
CA LEU A 66 4.11 12.92 1.76
C LEU A 66 5.34 13.14 2.67
N VAL A 67 6.50 12.62 2.28
CA VAL A 67 7.74 12.79 3.04
C VAL A 67 8.26 14.23 2.99
N SER A 68 8.12 14.91 1.83
CA SER A 68 8.46 16.33 1.71
C SER A 68 7.55 17.21 2.57
N ALA A 69 6.30 16.80 2.79
CA ALA A 69 5.39 17.40 3.77
C ALA A 69 5.68 17.01 5.24
N ASN A 70 6.87 16.48 5.54
CA ASN A 70 7.29 16.06 6.88
C ASN A 70 6.43 14.95 7.50
N CYS A 71 5.74 14.14 6.70
CA CYS A 71 4.99 12.98 7.19
C CYS A 71 5.87 11.72 7.19
N ARG A 72 5.66 10.83 8.16
CA ARG A 72 6.19 9.46 8.11
C ARG A 72 5.14 8.56 7.49
N VAL A 73 5.48 7.85 6.42
CA VAL A 73 4.50 7.08 5.63
C VAL A 73 4.70 5.58 5.83
N LEU A 74 3.60 4.86 5.99
CA LEU A 74 3.53 3.40 5.98
C LEU A 74 2.62 2.98 4.82
N VAL A 75 3.21 2.43 3.76
CA VAL A 75 2.43 1.89 2.64
C VAL A 75 2.03 0.46 2.98
N VAL A 76 0.72 0.20 3.01
CA VAL A 76 0.12 -1.08 3.36
C VAL A 76 -0.38 -1.74 2.09
N PHE A 77 -0.04 -3.02 1.92
CA PHE A 77 -0.53 -3.86 0.83
C PHE A 77 -1.40 -4.97 1.42
N ASP A 78 -2.47 -5.32 0.72
CA ASP A 78 -3.32 -6.42 1.13
C ASP A 78 -2.56 -7.75 1.08
N GLY A 79 -2.84 -8.59 2.06
CA GLY A 79 -2.34 -9.95 2.12
C GLY A 79 -3.30 -10.94 1.48
N ARG A 80 -3.49 -12.08 2.14
CA ARG A 80 -4.41 -13.11 1.67
C ARG A 80 -5.87 -12.63 1.75
N PRO A 81 -6.72 -13.06 0.81
CA PRO A 81 -8.15 -12.81 0.88
C PRO A 81 -8.75 -13.31 2.20
N LEU A 82 -9.68 -12.55 2.76
CA LEU A 82 -10.37 -12.93 3.99
C LEU A 82 -11.30 -14.14 3.72
N PRO A 83 -11.44 -15.09 4.68
CA PRO A 83 -12.26 -16.29 4.51
C PRO A 83 -13.75 -16.07 4.21
N GLY A 84 -14.27 -14.84 4.35
CA GLY A 84 -15.65 -14.45 4.00
C GLY A 84 -15.78 -13.60 2.73
N GLY A 85 -14.66 -13.17 2.13
CA GLY A 85 -14.64 -12.34 0.93
C GLY A 85 -14.64 -13.22 -0.31
N ARG A 86 -15.81 -13.64 -0.80
CA ARG A 86 -15.87 -14.50 -2.00
C ARG A 86 -15.29 -13.81 -3.23
N ARG A 87 -14.45 -14.53 -3.98
CA ARG A 87 -14.75 -14.96 -5.36
C ARG A 87 -14.27 -16.40 -5.57
N GLY A 88 -15.22 -17.34 -5.60
CA GLY A 88 -15.16 -18.68 -6.20
C GLY A 88 -13.97 -19.62 -5.89
N GLY A 89 -14.19 -20.59 -5.00
CA GLY A 89 -13.45 -21.88 -4.88
C GLY A 89 -11.98 -21.78 -4.45
N ARG A 90 -11.43 -22.56 -3.51
CA ARG A 90 -11.82 -23.79 -2.83
C ARG A 90 -11.33 -23.64 -1.38
N ALA A 91 -12.16 -24.10 -0.45
CA ALA A 91 -11.78 -24.29 0.93
C ALA A 91 -10.69 -25.36 0.98
N ASP A 92 -9.46 -24.94 1.26
CA ASP A 92 -8.41 -25.77 1.85
C ASP A 92 -7.52 -24.81 2.66
N ALA A 93 -8.02 -24.42 3.83
CA ALA A 93 -7.18 -23.80 4.84
C ALA A 93 -6.41 -24.92 5.53
N PRO A 94 -5.08 -25.09 5.33
CA PRO A 94 -4.34 -25.90 6.27
C PRO A 94 -4.25 -25.12 7.57
N THR A 95 -4.28 -25.85 8.66
CA THR A 95 -4.09 -25.54 10.09
C THR A 95 -2.82 -24.71 10.41
N VAL A 96 -2.20 -24.06 9.44
CA VAL A 96 -0.99 -23.25 9.58
C VAL A 96 -1.25 -21.87 10.19
N ALA A 97 -2.45 -21.29 10.11
CA ALA A 97 -2.70 -19.92 10.58
C ALA A 97 -2.41 -19.67 12.08
N ARG A 98 -2.50 -20.71 12.94
CA ARG A 98 -2.15 -20.58 14.37
C ARG A 98 -0.64 -20.54 14.63
N GLY A 99 0.19 -21.13 13.76
CA GLY A 99 1.65 -21.04 13.89
C GLY A 99 2.21 -19.68 13.49
N TRP A 100 1.51 -18.95 12.60
CA TRP A 100 2.04 -17.71 12.01
C TRP A 100 1.96 -16.51 12.95
N MET A 101 1.05 -16.51 13.94
CA MET A 101 1.00 -15.45 14.95
C MET A 101 2.19 -15.48 15.90
N HIS A 102 2.73 -16.67 16.23
CA HIS A 102 3.95 -16.79 17.04
C HIS A 102 5.24 -16.54 16.23
N GLN A 103 5.21 -16.76 14.90
CA GLN A 103 6.34 -16.52 13.99
C GLN A 103 6.31 -15.19 13.24
N ALA A 104 5.28 -14.35 13.42
CA ALA A 104 5.22 -13.02 12.79
C ALA A 104 6.34 -12.06 13.25
N HIS A 105 7.04 -12.39 14.34
CA HIS A 105 8.28 -11.71 14.76
C HIS A 105 9.50 -12.04 13.87
N ALA A 106 9.41 -13.05 13.00
CA ALA A 106 10.53 -13.56 12.18
C ALA A 106 10.24 -13.53 10.66
N LEU A 107 9.11 -12.96 10.22
CA LEU A 107 8.89 -12.72 8.79
C LEU A 107 9.52 -11.38 8.40
N PRO A 108 10.23 -11.30 7.26
CA PRO A 108 10.74 -10.03 6.76
C PRO A 108 9.53 -9.13 6.47
N ARG A 109 9.28 -8.18 7.38
CA ARG A 109 8.32 -7.11 7.15
C ARG A 109 8.90 -6.30 5.99
N VAL A 110 8.29 -6.39 4.81
CA VAL A 110 8.60 -5.45 3.73
C VAL A 110 8.01 -4.11 4.14
N LEU A 111 8.74 -3.42 5.01
CA LEU A 111 8.46 -2.10 5.48
C LEU A 111 9.23 -1.15 4.56
N PHE A 112 8.53 -0.48 3.66
CA PHE A 112 9.11 0.65 2.94
C PHE A 112 9.25 1.81 3.92
N LYS A 113 10.35 1.82 4.69
CA LYS A 113 10.72 2.93 5.56
C LYS A 113 11.50 3.93 4.72
N LEU A 114 10.85 5.03 4.30
CA LEU A 114 11.59 6.15 3.71
C LEU A 114 12.32 6.88 4.84
N ASP A 115 13.66 6.87 4.81
CA ASP A 115 14.50 7.63 5.73
C ASP A 115 15.11 8.85 5.01
N ARG A 116 15.21 9.98 5.71
CA ARG A 116 15.64 11.28 5.14
C ARG A 116 17.12 11.32 4.77
N VAL A 117 17.93 10.38 5.25
CA VAL A 117 19.40 10.48 5.18
C VAL A 117 20.00 9.77 3.96
N ASN A 118 19.37 8.71 3.43
CA ASN A 118 20.05 7.80 2.49
C ASN A 118 19.45 7.69 1.08
N GLY A 119 18.40 8.45 0.75
CA GLY A 119 17.63 8.14 -0.46
C GLY A 119 17.04 6.71 -0.38
N LEU A 120 16.37 6.28 -1.44
CA LEU A 120 15.48 5.11 -1.41
C LEU A 120 16.26 3.79 -1.19
N ALA A 121 16.42 3.38 0.07
CA ALA A 121 16.90 2.04 0.42
C ALA A 121 15.69 1.11 0.65
N MET A 122 15.54 0.11 -0.21
CA MET A 122 14.66 -1.04 0.04
C MET A 122 15.32 -1.89 1.14
N LEU A 123 15.10 -1.53 2.39
CA LEU A 123 15.51 -2.37 3.52
C LEU A 123 14.50 -3.51 3.65
N VAL A 124 14.73 -4.58 2.88
CA VAL A 124 14.22 -5.90 3.25
C VAL A 124 15.05 -6.29 4.46
N GLU A 125 14.51 -6.11 5.67
CA GLU A 125 15.10 -6.70 6.88
C GLU A 125 15.11 -8.23 6.67
N ARG A 126 16.24 -8.77 6.21
CA ARG A 126 16.56 -10.17 6.42
C ARG A 126 16.86 -10.31 7.90
N THR A 127 15.89 -10.79 8.67
CA THR A 127 16.18 -11.38 9.97
C THR A 127 17.15 -12.54 9.73
N ASN A 128 18.33 -12.48 10.31
CA ASN A 128 19.26 -13.61 10.41
C ASN A 128 18.63 -14.72 11.25
#